data_AF-A0A3M8B6U3-F1
#
_entry.id   AF-A0A3M8B6U3-F1
#
_cell.length_a   1.000
_cell.length_b   1.000
_cell.length_c   1.000
_cell.angle_alpha   90.00
_cell.angle_beta   90.00
_cell.angle_gamma   90.00
#
_symmetry.space_group_name_H-M   'P 1'
#
loop_
_entity.id
_entity.type
_entity.pdbx_description
1 polymer ?
#
loop_
_entity_poly.entity_id
_entity_poly.type
_entity_poly.pdbx_seq_one_letter_code
_entity_poly.pdbx_strand_id
1 'polypeptide(L)' 'MAKKEQQPDVVRTKQEWIESAAYLEAERFEVAGALFMAKDHERLPESQVKNRLNKYKGGV' A
#
# COMPACT_ATOMS: atom_id res chain seq x y z
N MET A 1 -9.93 -7.32 -26.81
CA MET A 1 -9.51 -6.37 -25.76
C MET A 1 -9.95 -6.94 -24.42
N ALA A 2 -9.04 -7.53 -23.65
CA ALA A 2 -9.38 -8.12 -22.36
C ALA A 2 -9.75 -6.99 -21.39
N LYS A 3 -11.01 -6.93 -21.00
CA LYS A 3 -11.46 -6.10 -19.89
C LYS A 3 -10.80 -6.70 -18.64
N LYS A 4 -9.71 -6.12 -18.15
CA LYS A 4 -9.24 -6.42 -16.80
C LYS A 4 -10.41 -6.06 -15.89
N GLU A 5 -11.11 -7.07 -15.39
CA GLU A 5 -12.12 -6.92 -14.35
C GLU A 5 -11.46 -6.07 -13.26
N GLN A 6 -11.97 -4.85 -13.08
CA GLN A 6 -11.57 -3.97 -12.00
C GLN A 6 -12.02 -4.66 -10.72
N GLN A 7 -11.17 -5.54 -10.18
CA GLN A 7 -11.31 -6.01 -8.82
C GLN A 7 -11.37 -4.78 -7.92
N PRO A 8 -12.31 -4.73 -6.97
CA PRO A 8 -12.43 -3.58 -6.09
C PRO A 8 -11.10 -3.34 -5.40
N ASP A 9 -10.58 -2.12 -5.52
CA ASP A 9 -9.33 -1.73 -4.89
C ASP A 9 -9.45 -1.98 -3.38
N VAL A 10 -8.61 -2.86 -2.85
CA VAL A 10 -8.70 -3.29 -1.46
C VAL A 10 -8.34 -2.08 -0.59
N VAL A 11 -9.26 -1.68 0.28
CA VAL A 11 -9.04 -0.57 1.21
C VAL A 11 -8.82 -1.10 2.61
N ARG A 12 -7.65 -0.80 3.19
CA ARG A 12 -7.28 -1.18 4.56
C ARG A 12 -6.71 0.01 5.31
N THR A 13 -6.69 -0.07 6.63
CA THR A 13 -6.02 0.94 7.47
C THR A 13 -4.50 0.88 7.32
N LYS A 14 -3.80 1.96 7.70
CA LYS A 14 -2.34 2.00 7.75
C LYS A 14 -1.75 0.82 8.52
N GLN A 15 -2.30 0.50 9.70
CA GLN A 15 -1.81 -0.61 10.52
C GLN A 15 -2.00 -1.96 9.81
N GLU A 16 -3.17 -2.22 9.24
CA GLU A 16 -3.43 -3.45 8.49
C GLU A 16 -2.50 -3.59 7.28
N TRP A 17 -2.16 -2.49 6.60
CA TRP A 17 -1.18 -2.51 5.51
C TRP A 17 0.22 -2.87 6.00
N ILE A 18 0.66 -2.33 7.14
CA ILE A 18 1.94 -2.66 7.76
C ILE A 18 1.97 -4.14 8.16
N GLU A 19 0.91 -4.66 8.76
CA GLU A 19 0.81 -6.07 9.15
C GLU A 19 0.79 -6.99 7.92
N SER A 20 0.18 -6.53 6.83
CA SER A 20 0.07 -7.23 5.53
C SER A 20 1.25 -6.96 4.59
N ALA A 21 2.40 -6.48 5.06
CA ALA A 21 3.51 -6.08 4.16
C ALA A 21 3.96 -7.19 3.19
N ALA A 22 3.90 -8.46 3.61
CA ALA A 22 4.20 -9.61 2.75
C ALA A 22 3.31 -9.69 1.50
N TYR A 23 2.05 -9.23 1.58
CA TYR A 23 1.15 -9.14 0.43
C TYR A 23 1.63 -8.14 -0.62
N LEU A 24 2.41 -7.13 -0.19
CA LEU A 24 3.01 -6.11 -1.04
C LEU A 24 4.45 -6.43 -1.47
N GLU A 25 4.94 -7.65 -1.18
CA GLU A 25 6.33 -8.05 -1.43
C GLU A 25 7.35 -7.06 -0.81
N ALA A 26 7.02 -6.58 0.39
CA ALA A 26 7.81 -5.60 1.11
C ALA A 26 7.89 -5.92 2.60
N GLU A 27 8.88 -5.33 3.25
CA GLU A 27 9.06 -5.45 4.69
C GLU A 27 8.13 -4.49 5.45
N ARG A 28 7.75 -4.84 6.68
CA ARG A 28 6.85 -4.00 7.50
C ARG A 28 7.38 -2.59 7.71
N PHE A 29 8.71 -2.44 7.86
CA PHE A 29 9.34 -1.14 8.03
C PHE A 29 9.32 -0.32 6.73
N GLU A 30 9.36 -0.96 5.56
CA GLU A 30 9.22 -0.25 4.28
C GLU A 30 7.80 0.30 4.13
N VAL A 31 6.79 -0.51 4.46
CA VAL A 31 5.39 -0.06 4.42
C VAL A 31 5.12 1.03 5.46
N ALA A 32 5.65 0.89 6.68
CA ALA A 32 5.53 1.91 7.71
C ALA A 32 6.19 3.24 7.30
N GLY A 33 7.38 3.17 6.68
CA GLY A 33 8.08 4.34 6.15
C GLY A 33 7.32 4.99 4.99
N ALA A 34 6.84 4.19 4.04
CA ALA A 34 6.04 4.67 2.90
C ALA A 34 4.72 5.33 3.33
N LEU A 35 4.14 4.87 4.44
CA LEU A 35 2.90 5.39 5.01
C LEU A 35 3.14 6.34 6.21
N PHE A 36 4.37 6.84 6.41
CA PHE A 36 4.71 7.67 7.56
C PHE A 36 3.80 8.90 7.72
N MET A 37 3.47 9.56 6.61
CA MET A 37 2.60 10.74 6.58
C MET A 37 1.10 10.41 6.70
N ALA A 38 0.70 9.14 6.60
CA ALA A 38 -0.69 8.74 6.79
C ALA A 38 -1.04 8.62 8.28
N LYS A 39 -2.28 8.98 8.63
CA LYS A 39 -2.78 8.82 10.00
C LYS A 39 -2.98 7.32 10.30
N ASP A 40 -2.87 6.92 11.56
CA ASP A 40 -2.90 5.50 11.94
C ASP A 40 -4.22 4.80 11.62
N HIS A 41 -5.32 5.54 11.56
CA HIS A 41 -6.65 5.01 11.22
C HIS A 41 -7.08 5.41 9.80
N GLU A 42 -6.17 6.00 9.01
CA GLU A 42 -6.44 6.36 7.62
C GLU A 42 -6.62 5.08 6.80
N ARG A 43 -7.73 5.02 6.08
CA ARG A 43 -8.04 3.95 5.14
C ARG A 43 -7.46 4.28 3.78
N LEU A 44 -6.52 3.46 3.33
CA LEU A 44 -5.76 3.66 2.11
C LEU A 44 -6.12 2.57 1.09
N PRO A 45 -6.44 2.94 -0.16
CA PRO A 45 -6.54 1.99 -1.25
C PRO A 45 -5.17 1.40 -1.58
N GLU A 46 -5.15 0.13 -1.97
CA GLU A 46 -3.97 -0.64 -2.34
C GLU A 46 -3.12 0.09 -3.39
N SER A 47 -3.76 0.65 -4.42
CA SER A 47 -3.08 1.40 -5.47
C SER A 47 -2.29 2.60 -4.92
N GLN A 48 -2.83 3.30 -3.93
CA GLN A 48 -2.13 4.41 -3.28
C GLN A 48 -0.97 3.91 -2.42
N VAL A 49 -1.15 2.80 -1.68
CA VAL A 49 -0.08 2.19 -0.89
C VAL A 49 1.06 1.73 -1.78
N LYS A 50 0.76 1.03 -2.90
CA LYS A 50 1.76 0.60 -3.88
C LYS A 50 2.53 1.78 -4.48
N ASN A 51 1.85 2.89 -4.81
CA ASN A 51 2.51 4.09 -5.33
C ASN A 51 3.46 4.70 -4.29
N ARG A 52 3.00 4.87 -3.05
CA ARG A 52 3.83 5.42 -1.96
C ARG A 52 5.02 4.51 -1.64
N LEU A 53 4.81 3.19 -1.62
CA LEU A 53 5.84 2.19 -1.38
C LEU A 53 6.89 2.19 -2.49
N ASN A 54 6.46 2.25 -3.76
CA ASN A 54 7.38 2.36 -4.89
C ASN A 54 8.28 3.59 -4.77
N LYS A 55 7.69 4.77 -4.47
CA LYS A 55 8.46 6.00 -4.24
C LYS A 55 9.42 5.88 -3.06
N TYR A 56 8.98 5.28 -1.95
CA TYR A 56 9.81 5.07 -0.77
C TYR A 56 11.04 4.19 -1.07
N LYS A 57 10.89 3.17 -1.92
CA LYS A 57 11.97 2.28 -2.37
C LYS A 57 12.89 2.88 -3.45
N GLY A 58 12.68 4.16 -3.80
CA GLY A 58 13.44 4.85 -4.85
C GLY A 58 12.96 4.57 -6.28
N GLY A 59 11.75 4.04 -6.45
CA GLY A 59 11.11 3.87 -7.75
C GLY A 59 10.69 5.21 -8.38
N VAL A 60 10.86 5.31 -9.69
CA VAL A 60 10.53 6.48 -10.53
C VAL A 60 9.03 6.58 -10.82
#